data_AF-A0A7C3THZ7-F1
#
_entry.id   AF-A0A7C3THZ7-F1
#
_cell.length_a   1.000
_cell.length_b   1.000
_cell.length_c   1.000
_cell.angle_alpha   90.00
_cell.angle_beta   90.00
_cell.angle_gamma   90.00
#
_symmetry.space_group_name_H-M   'P 1'
#
loop_
_entity.id
_entity.type
_entity.pdbx_description
1 polymer ?
#
loop_
_entity_poly.entity_id
_entity_poly.type
_entity_poly.pdbx_seq_one_letter_code
_entity_poly.pdbx_strand_id
1 'polypeptide(L)' 'TTSCVAGLEKPSQVFKRGDIAFLPLNGSICIFLKDCQLSQRMTPVGRVTSGLEVIGSVAAGDVITILLAP' A
#
# COMPACT_ATOMS: atom_id res chain seq x y z
N THR A 1 8.41 -1.81 17.30
CA THR A 1 7.53 -2.21 16.19
C THR A 1 6.26 -1.39 16.29
N THR A 2 5.97 -0.59 15.27
CA THR A 2 4.72 0.20 15.24
C THR A 2 3.65 -0.66 14.56
N SER A 3 2.57 -0.99 15.27
CA SER A 3 1.44 -1.73 14.69
C SER A 3 0.47 -0.75 14.04
N CYS A 4 0.22 -0.88 12.74
CA CYS A 4 -0.84 -0.15 12.06
C CYS A 4 -2.18 -0.84 12.33
N VAL A 5 -3.13 -0.13 12.95
CA VAL A 5 -4.50 -0.61 13.16
C VAL A 5 -5.44 0.31 12.39
N ALA A 6 -6.04 -0.21 11.32
CA ALA A 6 -7.06 0.49 10.55
C ALA A 6 -8.25 -0.44 10.31
N GLY A 7 -9.47 0.11 10.42
CA GLY A 7 -10.70 -0.61 10.12
C GLY A 7 -10.87 -0.93 8.64
N LEU A 8 -11.89 -1.72 8.34
CA LEU A 8 -12.28 -2.13 6.98
C LEU A 8 -13.23 -1.08 6.37
N GLU A 9 -12.77 0.17 6.28
CA GLU A 9 -13.57 1.26 5.70
C GLU A 9 -13.49 1.22 4.17
N LYS A 10 -14.65 1.02 3.51
CA LYS A 10 -14.77 0.95 2.03
C LYS A 10 -13.75 0.00 1.38
N PRO A 11 -13.74 -1.29 1.74
CA PRO A 11 -12.79 -2.23 1.17
C PRO A 11 -12.93 -2.36 -0.34
N SER A 12 -11.79 -2.44 -1.02
CA SER A 12 -11.71 -2.79 -2.43
C SER A 12 -10.95 -4.11 -2.63
N GLN A 13 -11.20 -4.72 -3.78
CA GLN A 13 -10.47 -5.87 -4.33
C GLN A 13 -9.82 -5.51 -5.68
N VAL A 14 -10.04 -4.29 -6.16
CA VAL A 14 -9.54 -3.80 -7.45
C VAL A 14 -8.70 -2.55 -7.16
N PHE A 15 -7.46 -2.60 -7.61
CA PHE A 15 -6.48 -1.53 -7.41
C PHE A 15 -5.75 -1.25 -8.71
N LYS A 16 -5.46 0.02 -8.97
CA LYS A 16 -4.72 0.50 -10.14
C LYS A 16 -3.26 0.73 -9.79
N ARG A 17 -2.40 0.75 -10.82
CA ARG A 17 -0.99 1.17 -10.65
C ARG A 17 -0.92 2.51 -9.91
N GLY A 18 -0.14 2.56 -8.84
CA GLY A 18 0.07 3.69 -7.96
C GLY A 18 -0.83 3.72 -6.73
N ASP A 19 -1.88 2.91 -6.64
CA ASP A 19 -2.73 2.88 -5.44
C ASP A 19 -1.96 2.40 -4.21
N ILE A 20 -2.40 2.86 -3.04
CA ILE A 20 -1.90 2.47 -1.73
C ILE A 20 -3.07 1.94 -0.92
N ALA A 21 -2.92 0.76 -0.33
CA ALA A 21 -3.95 0.14 0.51
C ALA A 21 -3.35 -0.48 1.77
N PHE A 22 -4.19 -0.66 2.79
CA PHE A 22 -3.87 -1.40 3.99
C PHE A 22 -4.47 -2.81 3.92
N LEU A 23 -3.67 -3.83 4.17
CA LEU A 23 -4.08 -5.23 4.31
C LEU A 23 -4.25 -5.58 5.79
N PRO A 24 -5.48 -5.68 6.31
CA PRO A 24 -5.70 -5.93 7.73
C PRO A 24 -5.19 -7.28 8.20
N LEU A 25 -5.16 -8.29 7.31
CA LEU A 25 -4.81 -9.68 7.64
C LEU A 25 -3.44 -9.80 8.32
N ASN A 26 -2.47 -8.98 7.91
CA ASN A 26 -1.12 -9.00 8.45
C ASN A 26 -0.59 -7.59 8.77
N GLY A 27 -1.48 -6.60 8.83
CA GLY A 27 -1.12 -5.21 9.14
C GLY A 27 -0.17 -4.55 8.14
N SER A 28 -0.18 -4.97 6.87
CA SER A 28 0.75 -4.47 5.85
C SER A 28 0.20 -3.27 5.08
N ILE A 29 1.11 -2.39 4.64
CA ILE A 29 0.83 -1.37 3.62
C ILE A 29 1.26 -1.94 2.27
N CYS A 30 0.37 -1.88 1.29
CA CYS A 30 0.59 -2.38 -0.06
C CYS A 30 0.58 -1.22 -1.05
N ILE A 31 1.64 -1.12 -1.86
CA ILE A 31 1.77 -0.15 -2.95
C ILE A 31 1.69 -0.92 -4.26
N PHE A 32 0.72 -0.57 -5.11
CA PHE A 32 0.42 -1.33 -6.31
C PHE A 32 1.28 -0.86 -7.49
N LEU A 33 2.25 -1.68 -7.91
CA LEU A 33 3.12 -1.37 -9.07
C LEU A 33 2.46 -1.66 -10.43
N LYS A 34 1.29 -2.31 -10.44
CA LYS A 34 0.48 -2.59 -11.63
C LYS A 34 -0.99 -2.71 -11.23
N ASP A 35 -1.87 -2.70 -12.23
CA ASP A 35 -3.29 -3.00 -12.03
C ASP A 35 -3.46 -4.44 -11.50
N CYS A 36 -4.24 -4.57 -10.42
CA CYS A 36 -4.45 -5.82 -9.72
C CYS A 36 -5.92 -6.02 -9.37
N GLN A 37 -6.39 -7.26 -9.52
CA GLN A 37 -7.63 -7.75 -8.91
C GLN A 37 -7.26 -8.87 -7.95
N LEU A 38 -7.58 -8.69 -6.67
CA LEU A 38 -7.18 -9.57 -5.58
C LEU A 38 -8.40 -10.26 -4.96
N SER A 39 -8.20 -11.44 -4.39
CA SER A 39 -9.22 -12.13 -3.58
C SER A 39 -9.36 -11.54 -2.16
N GLN A 40 -8.34 -10.83 -1.70
CA GLN A 40 -8.32 -10.21 -0.38
C GLN A 40 -8.90 -8.80 -0.43
N ARG A 41 -9.74 -8.48 0.54
CA ARG A 41 -10.26 -7.13 0.74
C ARG A 41 -9.23 -6.28 1.50
N MET A 42 -8.96 -5.10 0.97
CA MET A 42 -8.02 -4.14 1.55
C MET A 42 -8.66 -2.77 1.66
N THR A 43 -8.26 -1.99 2.66
CA THR A 43 -8.75 -0.61 2.87
C THR A 43 -7.93 0.33 2.00
N PRO A 44 -8.51 1.05 1.02
CA PRO A 44 -7.78 2.06 0.26
C PRO A 44 -7.27 3.17 1.19
N VAL A 45 -5.99 3.52 1.09
CA VAL A 45 -5.35 4.56 1.91
C VAL A 45 -5.06 5.81 1.09
N GLY A 46 -4.69 5.65 -0.18
CA GLY A 46 -4.34 6.77 -1.04
C GLY A 46 -3.70 6.32 -2.35
N ARG A 47 -2.88 7.19 -2.94
CA ARG A 47 -2.15 6.94 -4.18
C ARG A 47 -0.80 7.63 -4.15
N VAL A 48 0.21 7.01 -4.76
CA VAL A 48 1.54 7.57 -4.98
C VAL A 48 1.42 8.75 -5.95
N THR A 49 1.85 9.94 -5.51
CA THR A 49 1.80 11.18 -6.31
C THR A 49 3.08 11.43 -7.12
N SER A 50 4.21 10.86 -6.70
CA SER A 50 5.50 10.97 -7.39
C SER A 50 6.43 9.82 -7.02
N GLY A 51 7.43 9.52 -7.85
CA GLY A 51 8.51 8.57 -7.50
C GLY A 51 8.12 7.08 -7.54
N LEU A 52 7.02 6.70 -8.20
CA LEU A 52 6.58 5.30 -8.27
C LEU A 52 7.66 4.36 -8.85
N GLU A 53 8.50 4.85 -9.77
CA GLU A 53 9.57 4.05 -10.35
C GLU A 53 10.69 3.70 -9.36
N VAL A 54 10.91 4.55 -8.35
CA VAL A 54 11.86 4.26 -7.26
C VAL A 54 11.36 3.05 -6.48
N ILE A 55 10.06 3.01 -6.18
CA ILE A 55 9.41 1.87 -5.50
C ILE A 55 9.49 0.62 -6.38
N GLY A 56 9.44 0.76 -7.71
CA GLY A 56 9.60 -0.36 -8.64
C GLY A 56 10.99 -1.00 -8.63
N SER A 57 12.02 -0.29 -8.17
CA SER A 57 13.41 -0.77 -8.14
C SER A 57 13.84 -1.42 -6.82
N VAL A 58 12.99 -1.41 -5.79
CA VAL A 58 13.33 -1.94 -4.46
C VAL A 58 13.38 -3.47 -4.45
N ALA A 59 14.29 -4.03 -3.64
CA ALA A 59 14.44 -5.45 -3.42
C ALA A 59 13.86 -5.88 -2.06
N ALA A 60 13.60 -7.17 -1.91
CA ALA A 60 13.22 -7.74 -0.62
C ALA A 60 14.35 -7.52 0.40
N GLY A 61 14.02 -6.88 1.52
CA GLY A 61 14.98 -6.51 2.56
C GLY A 61 15.32 -5.03 2.61
N ASP A 62 14.96 -4.25 1.57
CA ASP A 62 15.11 -2.79 1.60
C ASP A 62 14.24 -2.16 2.70
N VAL A 63 14.76 -1.09 3.30
CA VAL A 63 14.09 -0.38 4.40
C VAL A 63 13.32 0.81 3.85
N ILE A 64 12.02 0.87 4.15
CA ILE A 64 11.14 2.00 3.82
C ILE A 64 10.87 2.80 5.10
N THR A 65 11.02 4.12 5.03
CA THR A 65 10.66 5.05 6.11
C THR A 65 9.44 5.86 5.70
N ILE A 66 8.45 5.95 6.59
CA ILE A 66 7.24 6.75 6.38
C ILE A 66 7.38 8.04 7.20
N LEU A 67 7.25 9.18 6.52
CA LEU A 67 7.33 10.51 7.11
C LEU A 67 6.06 11.28 6.76
N LEU A 68 5.62 12.17 7.66
CA LEU A 68 4.62 13.16 7.32
C LEU A 68 5.27 14.18 6.38
N ALA A 69 4.60 14.47 5.26
CA ALA A 69 5.00 15.58 4.40
C ALA A 69 4.86 16.90 5.19
N PRO A 70 5.79 17.85 5.00
CA PRO A 70 5.74 19.16 5.65
C PRO A 70 4.53 19.99 5.22
#